data_AF-A0A8C7BKQ3-F1
#
_entry.id   AF-A0A8C7BKQ3-F1
#
_cell.length_a   1.000
_cell.length_b   1.000
_cell.length_c   1.000
_cell.angle_alpha   90.00
_cell.angle_beta   90.00
_cell.angle_gamma   90.00
#
_symmetry.space_group_name_H-M   'P 1'
#
loop_
_entity.id
_entity.type
_entity.pdbx_description
1 polymer ?
#
loop_
_entity_poly.entity_id
_entity_poly.type
_entity_poly.pdbx_seq_one_letter_code
_entity_poly.pdbx_strand_id
1 'polypeptide(L)'
;MDQKIISLAAEKTPDRLQKFLQTLKEDDLANLLQNQAVRGKAAGALLRAIFKGSPCSEEAGALRRLKIYICCIHLVESGDLQKEVASEIIGLLMLEAHNFPGSFLVKLAKEFVGAIKEGSLTNGKSLELLPIILTALVANKENLDYGKGELSGEECKKQLINTLCSGRWDQQYVVQLTSMFKDVPLTAEEVEFVVEKVLRMFGKLNLQEIPPLVYQLLVLSSKGSRRRALEGIIAFFNELDKRHNEEQSGDE
;
A
#
# COMPACT_ATOMS: atom_id res chain seq x y z
N MET A 1 14.71 -26.24 -6.74
CA MET A 1 13.75 -25.62 -7.69
C MET A 1 14.17 -24.18 -7.93
N ASP A 2 14.27 -23.39 -6.86
CA ASP A 2 15.07 -22.17 -6.71
C ASP A 2 16.33 -22.07 -7.60
N GLN A 3 17.30 -22.99 -7.49
CA GLN A 3 18.56 -22.92 -8.24
C GLN A 3 18.35 -23.01 -9.75
N LYS A 4 17.35 -23.79 -10.19
CA LYS A 4 17.01 -23.93 -11.61
C LYS A 4 16.32 -22.68 -12.16
N ILE A 5 15.47 -22.03 -11.36
CA ILE A 5 14.84 -20.74 -11.74
C ILE A 5 15.93 -19.66 -11.87
N ILE A 6 16.85 -19.59 -10.90
CA ILE A 6 17.94 -18.62 -10.89
C ILE A 6 18.92 -18.87 -12.04
N SER A 7 19.28 -20.13 -12.32
CA SER A 7 20.17 -20.46 -13.44
C SER A 7 19.55 -20.10 -14.79
N LEU A 8 18.27 -20.43 -15.00
CA LEU A 8 17.55 -20.07 -16.22
C LEU A 8 17.43 -18.55 -16.41
N ALA A 9 17.32 -17.78 -15.32
CA ALA A 9 17.33 -16.33 -15.38
C ALA A 9 18.70 -15.75 -15.78
N ALA A 10 19.79 -16.42 -15.40
CA ALA A 10 21.17 -16.03 -15.75
C ALA A 10 21.51 -16.34 -17.22
N GLU A 11 20.95 -17.41 -17.80
CA GLU A 11 21.19 -17.86 -19.18
C GLU A 11 20.70 -16.89 -20.29
N LYS A 12 20.11 -15.73 -19.94
CA LYS A 12 19.51 -14.75 -20.87
C LYS A 12 18.48 -15.34 -21.86
N THR A 13 17.91 -16.51 -21.56
CA THR A 13 16.86 -17.16 -22.35
C THR A 13 15.49 -16.99 -21.68
N PRO A 14 14.76 -15.87 -21.91
CA PRO A 14 13.47 -15.61 -21.26
C PRO A 14 12.44 -16.70 -21.58
N ASP A 15 12.41 -17.21 -22.80
CA ASP A 15 11.45 -18.22 -23.25
C ASP A 15 11.56 -19.54 -22.48
N ARG A 16 12.78 -19.96 -22.14
CA ARG A 16 13.00 -21.19 -21.35
C ARG A 16 12.52 -21.03 -19.92
N LEU A 17 12.76 -19.84 -19.35
CA LEU A 17 12.31 -19.51 -18.01
C LEU A 17 10.78 -19.42 -17.94
N GLN A 18 10.14 -18.75 -18.91
CA GLN A 18 8.69 -18.68 -19.04
C GLN A 18 8.06 -20.07 -19.14
N LYS A 19 8.56 -20.92 -20.06
CA LYS A 19 8.09 -22.30 -20.21
C LYS A 19 8.23 -23.10 -18.92
N PHE A 20 9.37 -22.95 -18.23
CA PHE A 20 9.56 -23.62 -16.95
C PHE A 20 8.56 -23.14 -15.89
N LEU A 21 8.33 -21.83 -15.77
CA LEU A 21 7.36 -21.28 -14.82
C LEU A 21 5.91 -21.66 -15.15
N GLN A 22 5.58 -21.88 -16.43
CA GLN A 22 4.26 -22.40 -16.83
C GLN A 22 4.01 -23.85 -16.38
N THR A 23 5.07 -24.64 -16.17
CA THR A 23 4.93 -26.01 -15.63
C THR A 23 4.69 -26.06 -14.12
N LEU A 24 4.91 -24.94 -13.42
CA LEU A 24 4.79 -24.84 -11.97
C LEU A 24 3.44 -24.25 -11.60
N LYS A 25 2.82 -24.77 -10.53
CA LYS A 25 1.64 -24.14 -9.96
C LYS A 25 2.03 -22.85 -9.24
N GLU A 26 1.13 -21.88 -9.26
CA GLU A 26 1.40 -20.58 -8.63
C GLU A 26 1.60 -20.70 -7.12
N ASP A 27 0.86 -21.59 -6.46
CA ASP A 27 1.02 -21.85 -5.02
C ASP A 27 2.40 -22.47 -4.71
N ASP A 28 2.94 -23.31 -5.59
CA ASP A 28 4.29 -23.88 -5.42
C ASP A 28 5.37 -22.78 -5.47
N LEU A 29 5.19 -21.78 -6.34
CA LEU A 29 6.08 -20.63 -6.44
C LEU A 29 5.96 -19.70 -5.23
N ALA A 30 4.74 -19.45 -4.75
CA ALA A 30 4.49 -18.68 -3.54
C ALA A 30 5.15 -19.34 -2.32
N ASN A 31 4.96 -20.65 -2.16
CA ASN A 31 5.58 -21.43 -1.09
C ASN A 31 7.11 -21.42 -1.19
N LEU A 32 7.66 -21.52 -2.40
CA LEU A 32 9.12 -21.43 -2.60
C LEU A 32 9.66 -20.06 -2.16
N LEU A 33 8.97 -18.98 -2.54
CA LEU A 33 9.37 -17.62 -2.18
C LEU A 33 9.30 -17.39 -0.67
N GLN A 34 8.22 -17.81 -0.03
CA GLN A 34 8.04 -17.74 1.42
C GLN A 34 9.19 -18.46 2.15
N ASN A 35 9.51 -19.69 1.74
CA ASN A 35 10.60 -20.46 2.34
C ASN A 35 11.97 -19.76 2.22
N GLN A 36 12.26 -19.14 1.08
CA GLN A 36 13.53 -18.44 0.87
C GLN A 36 13.60 -17.12 1.67
N ALA A 37 12.49 -16.40 1.73
CA ALA A 37 12.37 -15.15 2.47
C ALA A 37 12.52 -15.36 3.98
N VAL A 38 11.85 -16.38 4.56
CA VAL A 38 11.99 -16.70 5.99
C VAL A 38 13.40 -17.15 6.34
N ARG A 39 14.09 -17.85 5.43
CA ARG A 39 15.50 -18.26 5.62
C ARG A 39 16.51 -17.12 5.41
N GLY A 40 16.04 -15.93 4.99
CA GLY A 40 16.88 -14.76 4.75
C GLY A 40 17.89 -14.91 3.61
N LYS A 41 17.66 -15.82 2.67
CA LYS A 41 18.60 -16.09 1.57
C LYS A 41 17.88 -16.07 0.23
N ALA A 42 18.49 -15.40 -0.76
CA ALA A 42 18.13 -15.46 -2.18
C ALA A 42 16.67 -15.10 -2.57
N ALA A 43 15.84 -14.59 -1.65
CA ALA A 43 14.46 -14.20 -1.94
C ALA A 43 14.39 -13.13 -3.04
N GLY A 44 15.24 -12.09 -2.98
CA GLY A 44 15.30 -11.08 -4.01
C GLY A 44 15.76 -11.61 -5.37
N ALA A 45 16.76 -12.50 -5.41
CA ALA A 45 17.21 -13.13 -6.65
C ALA A 45 16.11 -14.00 -7.29
N LEU A 46 15.40 -14.77 -6.46
CA LEU A 46 14.26 -15.58 -6.91
C LEU A 46 13.12 -14.69 -7.43
N LEU A 47 12.77 -13.62 -6.72
CA LEU A 47 11.71 -12.70 -7.12
C LEU A 47 12.03 -12.02 -8.46
N ARG A 48 13.26 -11.51 -8.64
CA ARG A 48 13.73 -10.97 -9.92
C ARG A 48 13.63 -11.98 -11.05
N ALA A 49 14.01 -13.23 -10.80
CA ALA A 49 13.91 -14.30 -11.80
C ALA A 49 12.45 -14.59 -12.18
N ILE A 50 11.55 -14.70 -11.20
CA ILE A 50 10.12 -14.93 -11.46
C ILE A 50 9.53 -13.79 -12.30
N PHE A 51 9.82 -12.54 -11.96
CA PHE A 51 9.34 -11.37 -12.71
C PHE A 51 9.89 -11.32 -14.13
N LYS A 52 11.18 -11.62 -14.32
CA LYS A 52 11.79 -11.72 -15.66
C LYS A 52 11.15 -12.81 -16.51
N GLY A 53 10.76 -13.93 -15.89
CA GLY A 53 10.09 -15.05 -16.55
C GLY A 53 8.57 -14.93 -16.68
N SER A 54 7.98 -13.80 -16.27
CA SER A 54 6.52 -13.63 -16.24
C SER A 54 6.17 -12.23 -16.74
N PRO A 55 6.43 -11.88 -18.01
CA PRO A 55 6.18 -10.53 -18.50
C PRO A 55 4.67 -10.19 -18.48
N CYS A 56 4.34 -8.92 -18.27
CA CYS A 56 2.94 -8.47 -18.28
C CYS A 56 2.31 -8.42 -19.68
N SER A 57 3.12 -8.60 -20.74
CA SER A 57 2.63 -8.75 -22.12
C SER A 57 1.88 -10.06 -22.36
N GLU A 58 2.05 -11.04 -21.47
CA GLU A 58 1.34 -12.32 -21.51
C GLU A 58 0.40 -12.42 -20.31
N GLU A 59 -0.85 -12.79 -20.55
CA GLU A 59 -1.87 -12.88 -19.49
C GLU A 59 -1.44 -13.83 -18.36
N ALA A 60 -0.91 -15.01 -18.70
CA ALA A 60 -0.40 -15.97 -17.71
C ALA A 60 0.78 -15.41 -16.90
N GLY A 61 1.63 -14.59 -17.51
CA GLY A 61 2.73 -13.92 -16.82
C GLY A 61 2.22 -12.85 -15.85
N ALA A 62 1.27 -12.04 -16.31
CA ALA A 62 0.65 -10.98 -15.52
C ALA A 62 -0.14 -11.54 -14.31
N LEU A 63 -0.90 -12.63 -14.51
CA LEU A 63 -1.62 -13.32 -13.42
C LEU A 63 -0.67 -13.90 -12.38
N ARG A 64 0.41 -14.56 -12.83
CA ARG A 64 1.44 -15.07 -11.92
C ARG A 64 2.08 -13.93 -11.13
N ARG A 65 2.41 -12.80 -11.76
CA ARG A 65 2.93 -11.62 -11.06
C ARG A 65 1.95 -11.11 -10.01
N LEU A 66 0.66 -11.02 -10.32
CA LEU A 66 -0.37 -10.59 -9.37
C LEU A 66 -0.39 -11.49 -8.13
N LYS A 67 -0.41 -12.82 -8.31
CA LYS A 67 -0.37 -13.78 -7.21
C LYS A 67 0.89 -13.66 -6.35
N ILE A 68 2.05 -13.47 -7.00
CA ILE A 68 3.32 -13.27 -6.30
C ILE A 68 3.35 -11.95 -5.52
N TYR A 69 2.80 -10.87 -6.07
CA TYR A 69 2.66 -9.59 -5.35
C TYR A 69 1.84 -9.76 -4.07
N ILE A 70 0.66 -10.39 -4.17
CA ILE A 70 -0.22 -10.64 -3.02
C ILE A 70 0.51 -11.50 -1.97
N CYS A 71 1.21 -12.55 -2.40
CA CYS A 71 2.02 -13.37 -1.51
C CYS A 71 3.10 -12.55 -0.78
N CYS A 72 3.85 -11.72 -1.51
CA CYS A 72 4.87 -10.85 -0.91
C CYS A 72 4.27 -9.83 0.07
N ILE A 73 3.13 -9.23 -0.24
CA ILE A 73 2.44 -8.28 0.63
C ILE A 73 2.06 -8.96 1.94
N HIS A 74 1.40 -10.13 1.88
CA HIS A 74 1.03 -10.89 3.07
C HIS A 74 2.25 -11.33 3.88
N LEU A 75 3.34 -11.72 3.21
CA LEU A 75 4.56 -12.14 3.88
C LEU A 75 5.24 -10.98 4.61
N VAL A 76 5.29 -9.79 4.01
CA VAL A 76 5.84 -8.59 4.66
C VAL A 76 4.96 -8.17 5.84
N GLU A 77 3.63 -8.26 5.69
CA GLU A 77 2.71 -7.96 6.78
C GLU A 77 2.79 -8.97 7.93
N SER A 78 3.03 -10.25 7.66
CA SER A 78 3.13 -11.29 8.72
C SER A 78 4.14 -10.95 9.82
N GLY A 79 5.16 -10.14 9.51
CA GLY A 79 6.22 -9.77 10.46
C GLY A 79 7.29 -10.84 10.65
N ASP A 80 7.16 -12.01 10.00
CA ASP A 80 8.08 -13.15 10.13
C ASP A 80 9.43 -12.95 9.41
N LEU A 81 9.60 -11.82 8.71
CA LEU A 81 10.78 -11.53 7.91
C LEU A 81 11.78 -10.65 8.64
N GLN A 82 13.07 -10.91 8.37
CA GLN A 82 14.15 -9.96 8.68
C GLN A 82 13.89 -8.63 7.98
N LYS A 83 14.22 -7.51 8.64
CA LYS A 83 13.91 -6.16 8.15
C LYS A 83 14.50 -5.90 6.76
N GLU A 84 15.72 -6.36 6.54
CA GLU A 84 16.47 -6.23 5.29
C GLU A 84 15.78 -6.99 4.15
N VAL A 85 15.33 -8.22 4.43
CA VAL A 85 14.62 -9.06 3.46
C VAL A 85 13.27 -8.43 3.10
N ALA A 86 12.51 -7.97 4.10
CA ALA A 86 11.25 -7.28 3.85
C ALA A 86 11.46 -5.99 3.04
N SER A 87 12.52 -5.21 3.32
CA SER A 87 12.86 -4.01 2.53
C SER A 87 13.26 -4.36 1.11
N GLU A 88 14.06 -5.42 0.91
CA GLU A 88 14.45 -5.88 -0.43
C GLU A 88 13.21 -6.29 -1.24
N ILE A 89 12.30 -7.07 -0.65
CA ILE A 89 11.05 -7.49 -1.30
C ILE A 89 10.23 -6.26 -1.69
N ILE A 90 9.93 -5.35 -0.75
CA ILE A 90 9.15 -4.14 -1.05
C ILE A 90 9.81 -3.30 -2.16
N GLY A 91 11.12 -3.08 -2.08
CA GLY A 91 11.86 -2.34 -3.11
C GLY A 91 11.74 -2.97 -4.50
N LEU A 92 11.77 -4.31 -4.58
CA LEU A 92 11.55 -5.03 -5.84
C LEU A 92 10.12 -4.89 -6.36
N LEU A 93 9.11 -4.95 -5.48
CA LEU A 93 7.72 -4.74 -5.87
C LEU A 93 7.48 -3.31 -6.38
N MET A 94 8.12 -2.30 -5.76
CA MET A 94 8.02 -0.90 -6.20
C MET A 94 8.59 -0.72 -7.61
N LEU A 95 9.75 -1.33 -7.90
CA LEU A 95 10.40 -1.24 -9.21
C LEU A 95 9.54 -1.82 -10.33
N GLU A 96 8.82 -2.91 -10.06
CA GLU A 96 8.06 -3.66 -11.07
C GLU A 96 6.59 -3.22 -11.19
N ALA A 97 6.09 -2.38 -10.26
CA ALA A 97 4.68 -1.98 -10.22
C ALA A 97 4.22 -1.26 -11.50
N HIS A 98 5.08 -0.43 -12.10
CA HIS A 98 4.78 0.32 -13.33
C HIS A 98 4.56 -0.56 -14.57
N ASN A 99 4.98 -1.83 -14.51
CA ASN A 99 4.81 -2.77 -15.62
C ASN A 99 3.43 -3.44 -15.62
N PHE A 100 2.60 -3.25 -14.58
CA PHE A 100 1.30 -3.90 -14.50
C PHE A 100 0.24 -3.25 -15.41
N PRO A 101 -0.67 -4.06 -15.98
CA PRO A 101 -1.91 -3.55 -16.55
C PRO A 101 -2.75 -2.83 -15.47
N GLY A 102 -3.50 -1.81 -15.88
CA GLY A 102 -4.27 -0.99 -14.93
C GLY A 102 -5.31 -1.79 -14.14
N SER A 103 -5.93 -2.79 -14.75
CA SER A 103 -6.89 -3.68 -14.09
C SER A 103 -6.27 -4.45 -12.91
N PHE A 104 -4.97 -4.77 -12.98
CA PHE A 104 -4.27 -5.48 -11.91
C PHE A 104 -3.75 -4.52 -10.85
N LEU A 105 -3.37 -3.29 -11.21
CA LEU A 105 -3.08 -2.22 -10.24
C LEU A 105 -4.32 -1.91 -9.39
N VAL A 106 -5.51 -1.87 -9.99
CA VAL A 106 -6.78 -1.73 -9.26
C VAL A 106 -7.00 -2.89 -8.29
N LYS A 107 -6.77 -4.14 -8.72
CA LYS A 107 -6.89 -5.31 -7.84
C LYS A 107 -5.94 -5.20 -6.66
N LEU A 108 -4.66 -4.89 -6.90
CA LEU A 108 -3.66 -4.71 -5.83
C LEU A 108 -4.05 -3.60 -4.86
N ALA A 109 -4.50 -2.43 -5.36
CA ALA A 109 -4.95 -1.35 -4.49
C ALA A 109 -6.18 -1.75 -3.65
N LYS A 110 -7.10 -2.55 -4.21
CA LYS A 110 -8.27 -3.07 -3.49
C LYS A 110 -7.88 -4.01 -2.35
N GLU A 111 -6.82 -4.81 -2.50
CA GLU A 111 -6.31 -5.65 -1.41
C GLU A 111 -5.88 -4.79 -0.20
N PHE A 112 -5.14 -3.69 -0.44
CA PHE A 112 -4.78 -2.74 0.63
C PHE A 112 -6.01 -2.09 1.27
N VAL A 113 -6.96 -1.62 0.46
CA VAL A 113 -8.21 -1.01 0.96
C VAL A 113 -9.01 -2.01 1.80
N GLY A 114 -9.08 -3.27 1.37
CA GLY A 114 -9.69 -4.38 2.11
C GLY A 114 -9.01 -4.58 3.45
N ALA A 115 -7.69 -4.76 3.45
CA ALA A 115 -6.92 -4.98 4.67
C ALA A 115 -7.04 -3.83 5.69
N ILE A 116 -6.99 -2.58 5.22
CA ILE A 116 -7.19 -1.40 6.08
C ILE A 116 -8.59 -1.40 6.68
N LYS A 117 -9.61 -1.68 5.88
CA LYS A 117 -11.02 -1.65 6.31
C LYS A 117 -11.34 -2.76 7.31
N GLU A 118 -10.74 -3.93 7.12
CA GLU A 118 -10.89 -5.10 7.99
C GLU A 118 -10.03 -5.01 9.26
N GLY A 119 -9.05 -4.09 9.30
CA GLY A 119 -8.13 -3.95 10.42
C GLY A 119 -7.13 -5.11 10.49
N SER A 120 -6.77 -5.69 9.35
CA SER A 120 -5.87 -6.85 9.27
C SER A 120 -4.40 -6.48 9.04
N LEU A 121 -4.06 -5.19 9.14
CA LEU A 121 -2.68 -4.73 9.11
C LEU A 121 -1.95 -5.14 10.39
N THR A 122 -0.74 -5.67 10.25
CA THR A 122 0.06 -6.20 11.36
C THR A 122 1.45 -5.57 11.47
N ASN A 123 2.03 -5.15 10.35
CA ASN A 123 3.35 -4.51 10.31
C ASN A 123 3.28 -3.10 9.68
N GLY A 124 2.37 -2.90 8.72
CA GLY A 124 2.18 -1.64 8.01
C GLY A 124 3.28 -1.32 6.98
N LYS A 125 4.36 -2.10 6.95
CA LYS A 125 5.46 -1.92 5.99
C LYS A 125 5.01 -2.10 4.53
N SER A 126 4.00 -2.92 4.27
CA SER A 126 3.46 -3.07 2.91
C SER A 126 2.80 -1.80 2.39
N LEU A 127 2.37 -0.88 3.27
CA LEU A 127 1.73 0.38 2.89
C LEU A 127 2.65 1.29 2.07
N GLU A 128 3.98 1.13 2.17
CA GLU A 128 4.95 1.85 1.35
C GLU A 128 4.74 1.56 -0.16
N LEU A 129 4.15 0.41 -0.52
CA LEU A 129 3.89 0.05 -1.92
C LEU A 129 2.66 0.75 -2.50
N LEU A 130 1.68 1.10 -1.67
CA LEU A 130 0.41 1.66 -2.14
C LEU A 130 0.57 2.98 -2.92
N PRO A 131 1.42 3.95 -2.52
CA PRO A 131 1.69 5.15 -3.31
C PRO A 131 2.20 4.85 -4.71
N ILE A 132 3.07 3.85 -4.85
CA ILE A 132 3.63 3.45 -6.15
C ILE A 132 2.56 2.80 -7.02
N ILE A 133 1.70 1.96 -6.44
CA ILE A 133 0.56 1.36 -7.16
C ILE A 133 -0.40 2.45 -7.64
N LEU A 134 -0.77 3.40 -6.79
CA LEU A 134 -1.68 4.49 -7.16
C LEU A 134 -1.06 5.42 -8.21
N THR A 135 0.25 5.69 -8.12
CA THR A 135 0.97 6.49 -9.12
C THR A 135 1.02 5.77 -10.47
N ALA A 136 1.34 4.48 -10.48
CA ALA A 136 1.33 3.66 -11.69
C ALA A 136 -0.08 3.57 -12.31
N LEU A 137 -1.12 3.54 -11.47
CA LEU A 137 -2.51 3.52 -11.92
C LEU A 137 -2.88 4.81 -12.66
N VAL A 138 -2.51 5.98 -12.12
CA VAL A 138 -2.73 7.28 -12.79
C VAL A 138 -1.96 7.39 -14.10
N ALA A 139 -0.75 6.84 -14.14
CA ALA A 139 0.06 6.86 -15.35
C ALA A 139 -0.50 5.96 -16.47
N ASN A 140 -1.40 5.02 -16.13
CA ASN A 140 -2.02 4.14 -17.10
C ASN A 140 -3.06 4.92 -17.94
N LYS A 141 -2.96 4.78 -19.26
CA LYS A 141 -3.80 5.51 -20.23
C LYS A 141 -5.04 4.72 -20.66
N GLU A 142 -5.18 3.48 -20.23
CA GLU A 142 -6.30 2.62 -20.56
C GLU A 142 -7.52 3.02 -19.72
N ASN A 143 -8.70 2.96 -20.35
CA ASN A 143 -9.95 2.97 -19.61
C ASN A 143 -10.12 1.62 -18.92
N LEU A 144 -10.38 1.65 -17.62
CA LEU A 144 -10.42 0.47 -16.77
C LEU A 144 -11.87 0.15 -16.42
N ASP A 145 -12.27 -1.11 -16.62
CA ASP A 145 -13.55 -1.58 -16.13
C ASP A 145 -13.55 -1.61 -14.60
N TYR A 146 -14.37 -0.74 -14.00
CA TYR A 146 -14.58 -0.65 -12.57
C TYR A 146 -16.01 -1.03 -12.18
N GLY A 147 -16.59 -2.04 -12.84
CA GLY A 147 -17.86 -2.70 -12.46
C GLY A 147 -19.13 -1.88 -12.66
N LYS A 148 -19.04 -0.55 -12.72
CA LYS A 148 -20.14 0.38 -13.05
C LYS A 148 -19.87 1.20 -14.32
N GLY A 149 -18.83 0.85 -15.06
CA GLY A 149 -18.39 1.55 -16.27
C GLY A 149 -16.87 1.60 -16.39
N GLU A 150 -16.43 2.17 -17.51
CA GLU A 150 -15.03 2.48 -17.78
C GLU A 150 -14.61 3.77 -17.05
N LEU A 151 -13.50 3.71 -16.32
CA LEU A 151 -12.93 4.83 -15.60
C LEU A 151 -11.45 5.01 -15.99
N SER A 152 -10.99 6.26 -16.01
CA SER A 152 -9.56 6.54 -16.10
C SER A 152 -8.82 6.09 -14.84
N GLY A 153 -7.49 5.98 -14.92
CA GLY A 153 -6.64 5.70 -13.76
C GLY A 153 -6.83 6.72 -12.62
N GLU A 154 -7.00 8.00 -12.97
CA GLU A 154 -7.24 9.09 -12.02
C GLU A 154 -8.60 8.93 -11.29
N GLU A 155 -9.66 8.59 -12.02
CA GLU A 155 -10.98 8.32 -11.43
C GLU A 155 -10.97 7.07 -10.55
N CYS A 156 -10.29 6.01 -10.96
CA CYS A 156 -10.10 4.81 -10.15
C CYS A 156 -9.37 5.14 -8.84
N LYS A 157 -8.27 5.92 -8.91
CA LYS A 157 -7.54 6.39 -7.73
C LYS A 157 -8.46 7.17 -6.79
N LYS A 158 -9.25 8.12 -7.31
CA LYS A 158 -10.20 8.90 -6.51
C LYS A 158 -11.21 8.00 -5.78
N GLN A 159 -11.77 7.00 -6.45
CA GLN A 159 -12.69 6.05 -5.82
C GLN A 159 -12.02 5.19 -4.74
N LEU A 160 -10.79 4.74 -4.97
CA LEU A 160 -10.02 3.98 -3.99
C LEU A 160 -9.73 4.82 -2.74
N ILE A 161 -9.32 6.08 -2.90
CA ILE A 161 -9.07 7.01 -1.79
C ILE A 161 -10.35 7.29 -1.01
N ASN A 162 -11.47 7.52 -1.70
CA ASN A 162 -12.77 7.73 -1.05
C ASN A 162 -13.21 6.50 -0.25
N THR A 163 -12.99 5.30 -0.80
CA THR A 163 -13.28 4.04 -0.10
C THR A 163 -12.39 3.88 1.13
N LEU A 164 -11.11 4.22 1.02
CA LEU A 164 -10.15 4.18 2.13
C LEU A 164 -10.53 5.18 3.23
N CYS A 165 -10.92 6.40 2.87
CA CYS A 165 -11.29 7.45 3.84
C CYS A 165 -12.65 7.19 4.51
N SER A 166 -13.58 6.54 3.81
CA SER A 166 -14.87 6.11 4.39
C SER A 166 -14.75 4.88 5.30
N GLY A 167 -13.74 4.03 5.08
CA GLY A 167 -13.44 2.87 5.93
C GLY A 167 -12.99 3.23 7.35
N ARG A 168 -12.96 2.27 8.27
CA ARG A 168 -12.38 2.48 9.61
C ARG A 168 -10.86 2.35 9.51
N TRP A 169 -10.13 3.26 10.16
CA TRP A 169 -8.68 3.14 10.29
C TRP A 169 -8.38 2.64 11.68
N ASP A 170 -7.54 1.62 11.77
CA ASP A 170 -6.97 1.17 13.02
C ASP A 170 -6.07 2.28 13.58
N GLN A 171 -6.26 2.58 14.87
CA GLN A 171 -5.53 3.59 15.64
C GLN A 171 -4.01 3.39 15.55
N GLN A 172 -3.56 2.13 15.59
CA GLN A 172 -2.15 1.77 15.57
C GLN A 172 -1.43 2.22 14.28
N TYR A 173 -2.15 2.28 13.16
CA TYR A 173 -1.56 2.59 11.85
C TYR A 173 -1.93 3.98 11.31
N VAL A 174 -2.69 4.80 12.05
CA VAL A 174 -3.15 6.12 11.54
C VAL A 174 -1.99 7.02 11.13
N VAL A 175 -0.90 7.04 11.91
CA VAL A 175 0.28 7.86 11.60
C VAL A 175 0.94 7.37 10.31
N GLN A 176 1.10 6.06 10.15
CA GLN A 176 1.70 5.45 8.95
C GLN A 176 0.82 5.66 7.71
N LEU A 177 -0.49 5.45 7.84
CA LEU A 177 -1.48 5.71 6.77
C LEU A 177 -1.44 7.18 6.33
N THR A 178 -1.36 8.11 7.29
CA THR A 178 -1.26 9.54 6.98
C THR A 178 0.06 9.86 6.28
N SER A 179 1.17 9.29 6.74
CA SER A 179 2.48 9.45 6.10
C SER A 179 2.49 8.88 4.68
N MET A 180 1.83 7.74 4.42
CA MET A 180 1.75 7.12 3.09
C MET A 180 1.13 8.07 2.05
N PHE A 181 0.09 8.83 2.43
CA PHE A 181 -0.54 9.82 1.54
C PHE A 181 0.40 10.98 1.12
N LYS A 182 1.50 11.20 1.85
CA LYS A 182 2.56 12.15 1.45
C LYS A 182 3.22 11.72 0.13
N ASP A 183 3.22 10.44 -0.21
CA ASP A 183 3.87 9.97 -1.43
C ASP A 183 2.86 9.69 -2.56
N VAL A 184 1.56 9.87 -2.30
CA VAL A 184 0.48 9.75 -3.30
C VAL A 184 0.31 11.07 -4.08
N PRO A 185 0.17 11.03 -5.42
CA PRO A 185 -0.18 12.21 -6.22
C PRO A 185 -1.67 12.55 -6.05
N LEU A 186 -1.98 13.30 -5.00
CA LEU A 186 -3.34 13.72 -4.65
C LEU A 186 -3.74 15.02 -5.35
N THR A 187 -4.99 15.09 -5.79
CA THR A 187 -5.66 16.35 -6.17
C THR A 187 -6.04 17.16 -4.92
N ALA A 188 -6.35 18.45 -5.09
CA ALA A 188 -6.77 19.30 -3.97
C ALA A 188 -8.01 18.76 -3.24
N GLU A 189 -8.97 18.22 -3.99
CA GLU A 189 -10.19 17.59 -3.44
C GLU A 189 -9.85 16.32 -2.64
N GLU A 190 -8.96 15.47 -3.16
CA GLU A 190 -8.52 14.27 -2.44
C GLU A 190 -7.74 14.60 -1.17
N VAL A 191 -6.91 15.65 -1.19
CA VAL A 191 -6.23 16.14 0.02
C VAL A 191 -7.25 16.56 1.07
N GLU A 192 -8.33 17.25 0.68
CA GLU A 192 -9.41 17.62 1.60
C GLU A 192 -10.06 16.39 2.24
N PHE A 193 -10.38 15.35 1.47
CA PHE A 193 -10.94 14.10 2.02
C PHE A 193 -10.01 13.42 3.02
N VAL A 194 -8.71 13.35 2.72
CA VAL A 194 -7.73 12.74 3.63
C VAL A 194 -7.55 13.60 4.89
N VAL A 195 -7.46 14.93 4.77
CA VAL A 195 -7.36 15.85 5.91
C VAL A 195 -8.57 15.73 6.83
N GLU A 196 -9.78 15.75 6.28
CA GLU A 196 -11.03 15.51 7.01
C GLU A 196 -11.01 14.16 7.74
N LYS A 197 -10.54 13.10 7.07
CA LYS A 197 -10.42 11.78 7.67
C LYS A 197 -9.46 11.77 8.86
N VAL A 198 -8.28 12.35 8.70
CA VAL A 198 -7.25 12.38 9.75
C VAL A 198 -7.72 13.17 10.97
N LEU A 199 -8.37 14.33 10.75
CA LEU A 199 -8.93 15.12 11.85
C LEU A 199 -9.98 14.34 12.66
N ARG A 200 -10.81 13.52 12.00
CA ARG A 200 -11.78 12.64 12.69
C ARG A 200 -11.12 11.53 13.53
N MET A 201 -9.84 11.23 13.30
CA MET A 201 -9.10 10.27 14.10
C MET A 201 -8.56 10.86 15.39
N PHE A 202 -8.41 12.19 15.51
CA PHE A 202 -7.85 12.82 16.72
C PHE A 202 -8.63 12.44 17.99
N GLY A 203 -9.97 12.52 17.94
CA GLY A 203 -10.81 12.15 19.09
C GLY A 203 -10.86 10.65 19.42
N LYS A 204 -10.11 9.81 18.70
CA LYS A 204 -10.06 8.35 18.91
C LYS A 204 -8.69 7.87 19.39
N LEU A 205 -7.67 8.73 19.36
CA LEU A 205 -6.30 8.38 19.68
C LEU A 205 -5.96 8.80 21.10
N ASN A 206 -4.92 8.18 21.65
CA ASN A 206 -4.36 8.64 22.91
C ASN A 206 -3.69 10.00 22.71
N LEU A 207 -3.73 10.88 23.71
CA LEU A 207 -3.18 12.25 23.59
C LEU A 207 -1.70 12.28 23.21
N GLN A 208 -0.93 11.25 23.57
CA GLN A 208 0.49 11.11 23.21
C GLN A 208 0.70 10.80 21.71
N GLU A 209 -0.30 10.26 21.03
CA GLU A 209 -0.26 9.93 19.60
C GLU A 209 -0.66 11.12 18.72
N ILE A 210 -1.26 12.17 19.30
CA ILE A 210 -1.70 13.37 18.57
C ILE A 210 -0.52 14.16 17.99
N PRO A 211 0.57 14.48 18.73
CA PRO A 211 1.69 15.25 18.17
C PRO A 211 2.32 14.65 16.89
N PRO A 212 2.68 13.35 16.83
CA PRO A 212 3.22 12.80 15.59
C PRO A 212 2.18 12.80 14.46
N LEU A 213 0.89 12.62 14.76
CA LEU A 213 -0.15 12.71 13.74
C LEU A 213 -0.35 14.15 13.21
N VAL A 214 -0.30 15.16 14.09
CA VAL A 214 -0.33 16.58 13.71
C VAL A 214 0.83 16.90 12.77
N TYR A 215 2.04 16.42 13.06
CA TYR A 215 3.18 16.59 12.16
C TYR A 215 2.89 16.01 10.77
N GLN A 216 2.41 14.76 10.69
CA GLN A 216 2.08 14.14 9.40
C GLN A 216 0.96 14.89 8.66
N LEU A 217 -0.05 15.36 9.39
CA LEU A 217 -1.15 16.16 8.82
C LEU A 217 -0.63 17.49 8.25
N LEU A 218 0.28 18.17 8.94
CA LEU A 218 0.88 19.42 8.46
C LEU A 218 1.72 19.19 7.20
N VAL A 219 2.51 18.12 7.17
CA VAL A 219 3.28 17.73 5.97
C VAL A 219 2.34 17.42 4.80
N LEU A 220 1.26 16.67 5.02
CA LEU A 220 0.25 16.41 3.99
C LEU A 220 -0.39 17.71 3.49
N SER A 221 -0.73 18.63 4.41
CA SER A 221 -1.38 19.90 4.09
C SER A 221 -0.51 20.83 3.24
N SER A 222 0.81 20.59 3.15
CA SER A 222 1.68 21.34 2.25
C SER A 222 1.23 21.22 0.78
N LYS A 223 0.59 20.10 0.43
CA LYS A 223 -0.01 19.81 -0.89
C LYS A 223 -1.39 20.45 -1.11
N GLY A 224 -2.09 20.88 -0.06
CA GLY A 224 -3.46 21.40 -0.16
C GLY A 224 -4.16 21.51 1.21
N SER A 225 -5.29 22.21 1.27
CA SER A 225 -6.18 22.23 2.45
C SER A 225 -5.53 22.69 3.79
N ARG A 226 -4.51 23.55 3.73
CA ARG A 226 -3.80 24.11 4.91
C ARG A 226 -4.74 24.74 5.93
N ARG A 227 -5.67 25.58 5.43
CA ARG A 227 -6.65 26.27 6.29
C ARG A 227 -7.47 25.25 7.08
N ARG A 228 -8.02 24.24 6.40
CA ARG A 228 -8.84 23.20 7.03
C ARG A 228 -8.07 22.39 8.05
N ALA A 229 -6.81 22.04 7.75
CA ALA A 229 -5.93 21.34 8.68
C ALA A 229 -5.69 22.16 9.96
N LEU A 230 -5.34 23.45 9.82
CA LEU A 230 -5.12 24.35 10.97
C LEU A 230 -6.41 24.57 11.77
N GLU A 231 -7.52 24.86 11.11
CA GLU A 231 -8.82 25.02 11.77
C GLU A 231 -9.23 23.75 12.53
N GLY A 232 -9.00 22.58 11.96
CA GLY A 232 -9.28 21.29 12.60
C GLY A 232 -8.41 21.04 13.83
N ILE A 233 -7.11 21.33 13.76
CA ILE A 233 -6.19 21.20 14.91
C ILE A 233 -6.61 22.17 16.02
N ILE A 234 -6.83 23.45 15.69
CA ILE A 234 -7.22 24.48 16.67
C ILE A 234 -8.56 24.10 17.31
N ALA A 235 -9.56 23.73 16.52
CA ALA A 235 -10.87 23.35 17.04
C ALA A 235 -10.80 22.13 17.97
N PHE A 236 -9.96 21.14 17.64
CA PHE A 236 -9.77 19.96 18.49
C PHE A 236 -9.18 20.33 19.85
N PHE A 237 -8.11 21.14 19.89
CA PHE A 237 -7.49 21.53 21.15
C PHE A 237 -8.36 22.50 21.96
N ASN A 238 -9.07 23.43 21.33
CA ASN A 238 -10.02 24.31 22.03
C ASN A 238 -11.13 23.51 22.74
N GLU A 239 -11.64 22.45 22.09
CA GLU A 239 -12.64 21.57 22.70
C GLU A 239 -12.05 20.75 23.86
N LEU A 240 -10.78 20.33 23.73
CA LEU A 240 -10.07 19.63 24.79
C LEU A 240 -9.84 20.53 26.01
N ASP A 241 -9.41 21.77 25.80
CA ASP A 241 -9.24 22.78 26.86
C ASP A 241 -10.56 23.09 27.56
N LYS A 242 -11.66 23.20 26.80
CA LYS A 242 -12.99 23.42 27.35
C LYS A 242 -13.41 22.30 28.31
N ARG A 243 -13.26 21.03 27.89
CA ARG A 243 -13.59 19.87 28.74
C ARG A 243 -12.73 19.83 30.00
N HIS A 244 -11.45 20.13 29.86
CA HIS A 244 -10.54 20.17 31.01
C HIS A 244 -10.95 21.24 32.04
N ASN A 245 -11.37 22.42 31.58
CA ASN A 245 -11.84 23.48 32.46
C ASN A 245 -13.16 23.12 33.16
N GLU A 246 -14.10 22.48 32.44
CA GLU A 246 -15.38 22.03 33.01
C GLU A 246 -15.19 20.93 34.07
N GLU A 247 -14.24 20.01 33.86
CA GLU A 247 -13.87 18.98 34.84
C GLU A 247 -13.25 19.60 36.09
N GLN A 248 -12.41 20.63 35.95
CA GLN A 248 -11.81 21.33 37.10
C GLN A 248 -12.82 22.16 37.91
N SER A 249 -13.83 22.76 37.25
CA SER A 249 -14.83 23.58 37.96
C SER A 249 -15.97 22.77 38.59
N GLY A 250 -16.07 21.47 38.31
CA GLY A 250 -17.07 20.56 38.90
C GLY A 250 -16.64 19.89 40.21
N ASP A 251 -15.37 20.03 40.59
CA ASP A 251 -14.78 19.46 41.81
C ASP A 251 -14.68 20.47 42.99
N GLU A 252 -15.28 21.67 42.85
CA GLU A 252 -15.50 22.67 43.93
C GLU A 252 -16.95 22.62 44.46
#